data_AF-A0AAW0BBS4-F1
#
_entry.id   AF-A0AAW0BBS4-F1
#
_cell.length_a   1.000
_cell.length_b   1.000
_cell.length_c   1.000
_cell.angle_alpha   90.00
_cell.angle_beta   90.00
_cell.angle_gamma   90.00
#
_symmetry.space_group_name_H-M   'P 1'
#
loop_
_entity.id
_entity.type
_entity.pdbx_description
1 polymer ?
#
loop_
_entity_poly.entity_id
_entity_poly.type
_entity_poly.pdbx_seq_one_letter_code
_entity_poly.pdbx_strand_id
1 'polypeptide(L)'
;MSHLSTSTSGTAPKTESGFTGPASLSQNAPFRSNFDHASSVTSSARRRPPSRRSQRAIPSPLKASGLLAGFLPIPPVLSVIYLACGHAALRAAHPAHYGHVPLTSSVRAGAVGGAVLAVPLALFLYILLFPTKPPDPEDFFDDDEDTVWPLVLNYGTYAICAILTLLLGSISGALGTVCLPSNIMLSAAEAAAAGIVGASIICGGLAMVAVFAFVIWLDFLRPKSATPTTDSL
;
A
#
# COMPACT_ATOMS: atom_id res chain seq x y z
N MET A 1 -28.25 -36.38 20.48
CA MET A 1 -29.08 -35.58 21.40
C MET A 1 -28.16 -34.93 22.43
N SER A 2 -27.80 -33.67 22.21
CA SER A 2 -27.34 -32.73 23.24
C SER A 2 -27.08 -31.38 22.55
N HIS A 3 -28.08 -30.50 22.65
CA HIS A 3 -28.03 -29.13 22.17
C HIS A 3 -27.18 -28.29 23.12
N LEU A 4 -26.20 -27.54 22.58
CA LEU A 4 -25.46 -26.52 23.33
C LEU A 4 -25.90 -25.14 22.84
N SER A 5 -26.78 -24.52 23.60
CA SER A 5 -27.28 -23.16 23.40
C SER A 5 -26.24 -22.16 23.91
N THR A 6 -25.78 -21.24 23.07
CA THR A 6 -24.89 -20.15 23.51
C THR A 6 -25.65 -18.83 23.47
N SER A 7 -25.81 -18.28 24.68
CA SER A 7 -26.54 -17.05 24.99
C SER A 7 -25.77 -15.81 24.51
N THR A 8 -26.44 -14.97 23.74
CA THR A 8 -26.01 -13.63 23.33
C THR A 8 -26.43 -12.61 24.39
N SER A 9 -25.46 -12.00 25.09
CA SER A 9 -25.68 -10.85 25.96
C SER A 9 -25.28 -9.58 25.22
N GLY A 10 -26.27 -8.77 24.86
CA GLY A 10 -26.09 -7.46 24.25
C GLY A 10 -25.66 -6.42 25.27
N THR A 11 -24.76 -5.53 24.84
CA THR A 11 -24.43 -4.30 25.56
C THR A 11 -24.67 -3.12 24.63
N ALA A 12 -25.45 -2.16 25.15
CA ALA A 12 -26.03 -1.03 24.44
C ALA A 12 -24.99 0.07 24.12
N PRO A 13 -25.24 0.91 23.10
CA PRO A 13 -24.41 2.07 22.79
C PRO A 13 -24.66 3.21 23.78
N LYS A 14 -23.56 3.83 24.22
CA LYS A 14 -23.54 5.00 25.11
C LYS A 14 -23.63 6.27 24.27
N THR A 15 -24.76 6.96 24.37
CA THR A 15 -25.01 8.28 23.78
C THR A 15 -24.34 9.34 24.65
N GLU A 16 -23.29 10.00 24.16
CA GLU A 16 -22.78 11.22 24.78
C GLU A 16 -23.18 12.43 23.93
N SER A 17 -24.18 13.10 24.46
CA SER A 17 -24.60 14.46 24.17
C SER A 17 -23.64 15.47 24.78
N GLY A 18 -23.33 16.54 24.05
CA GLY A 18 -22.98 17.83 24.64
C GLY A 18 -21.72 18.47 24.08
N PHE A 19 -21.86 19.63 23.43
CA PHE A 19 -21.66 20.90 24.12
C PHE A 19 -21.77 22.06 23.12
N THR A 20 -22.73 22.94 23.41
CA THR A 20 -22.95 24.26 22.81
C THR A 20 -21.96 25.28 23.39
N GLY A 21 -21.35 26.12 22.55
CA GLY A 21 -20.59 27.29 22.97
C GLY A 21 -20.73 28.44 21.96
N PRO A 22 -21.11 29.67 22.37
CA PRO A 22 -21.53 30.76 21.48
C PRO A 22 -20.44 31.79 21.13
N ALA A 23 -20.70 32.50 20.02
CA ALA A 23 -20.45 33.91 19.70
C ALA A 23 -19.32 34.70 20.40
N SER A 24 -18.43 35.25 19.58
CA SER A 24 -17.91 36.64 19.65
C SER A 24 -17.50 37.00 18.20
N LEU A 25 -18.01 38.01 17.48
CA LEU A 25 -18.31 39.41 17.77
C LEU A 25 -17.11 40.19 18.32
N SER A 26 -16.17 40.49 17.41
CA SER A 26 -15.24 41.61 17.51
C SER A 26 -15.09 42.22 16.11
N GLN A 27 -15.85 43.27 15.77
CA GLN A 27 -15.66 44.68 16.11
C GLN A 27 -14.81 45.41 15.05
N ASN A 28 -15.54 46.12 14.19
CA ASN A 28 -15.17 47.29 13.42
C ASN A 28 -13.78 47.89 13.71
N ALA A 29 -12.95 47.99 12.67
CA ALA A 29 -11.96 49.05 12.55
C ALA A 29 -12.22 49.85 11.26
N PRO A 30 -12.18 51.19 11.32
CA PRO A 30 -12.60 52.06 10.24
C PRO A 30 -11.48 52.30 9.22
N PHE A 31 -11.90 52.37 7.96
CA PHE A 31 -11.61 53.47 7.02
C PHE A 31 -10.35 54.30 7.33
N ARG A 32 -9.27 54.04 6.58
CA ARG A 32 -8.24 55.06 6.30
C ARG A 32 -8.09 55.24 4.79
N SER A 33 -8.55 56.41 4.38
CA SER A 33 -8.47 57.05 3.09
C SER A 33 -7.03 57.36 2.67
N ASN A 34 -6.85 57.35 1.35
CA ASN A 34 -5.98 58.23 0.57
C ASN A 34 -4.48 58.15 0.85
N PHE A 35 -3.80 57.39 0.00
CA PHE A 35 -2.48 57.80 -0.47
C PHE A 35 -2.48 57.80 -1.99
N ASP A 36 -2.80 58.99 -2.52
CA ASP A 36 -2.51 59.36 -3.91
C ASP A 36 -0.99 59.43 -4.08
N HIS A 37 -0.39 58.34 -4.54
CA HIS A 37 0.90 58.39 -5.20
C HIS A 37 0.79 57.80 -6.60
N ALA A 38 0.30 58.67 -7.49
CA ALA A 38 0.62 58.66 -8.91
C ALA A 38 2.14 58.69 -9.09
N SER A 39 2.76 57.50 -9.12
CA SER A 39 4.05 57.30 -9.74
C SER A 39 3.82 56.45 -10.98
N SER A 40 3.69 57.17 -12.09
CA SER A 40 3.72 56.67 -13.44
C SER A 40 5.07 55.99 -13.71
N VAL A 41 5.20 54.74 -13.28
CA VAL A 41 6.21 53.85 -13.83
C VAL A 41 5.50 53.01 -14.88
N THR A 42 5.61 53.49 -16.12
CA THR A 42 5.44 52.75 -17.37
C THR A 42 6.46 51.59 -17.40
N SER A 43 6.27 50.63 -16.51
CA SER A 43 6.83 49.30 -16.65
C SER A 43 5.92 48.60 -17.65
N SER A 44 6.42 48.49 -18.87
CA SER A 44 5.95 47.58 -19.90
C SER A 44 6.06 46.15 -19.36
N ALA A 45 5.13 45.81 -18.47
CA ALA A 45 4.84 44.46 -18.01
C ALA A 45 4.43 43.68 -19.24
N ARG A 46 5.44 43.11 -19.91
CA ARG A 46 5.33 42.13 -20.97
C ARG A 46 4.52 40.99 -20.38
N ARG A 47 3.19 41.08 -20.56
CA ARG A 47 2.21 40.06 -20.20
C ARG A 47 2.68 38.77 -20.82
N ARG A 48 3.45 37.98 -20.08
CA ARG A 48 3.68 36.59 -20.42
C ARG A 48 2.29 35.98 -20.39
N PRO A 49 1.82 35.37 -21.50
CA PRO A 49 0.55 34.67 -21.48
C PRO A 49 0.59 33.71 -20.28
N PRO A 50 -0.50 33.62 -19.48
CA PRO A 50 -0.53 32.73 -18.34
C PRO A 50 -0.08 31.37 -18.85
N SER A 51 1.08 30.92 -18.38
CA SER A 51 1.64 29.61 -18.68
C SER A 51 0.51 28.63 -18.39
N ARG A 52 -0.04 28.04 -19.46
CA ARG A 52 -1.11 27.05 -19.42
C ARG A 52 -0.72 26.04 -18.35
N ARG A 53 -1.28 26.24 -17.15
CA ARG A 53 -1.09 25.41 -15.98
C ARG A 53 -1.41 24.02 -16.49
N SER A 54 -0.39 23.17 -16.50
CA SER A 54 -0.49 21.79 -16.93
C SER A 54 -1.64 21.19 -16.14
N GLN A 55 -2.84 21.13 -16.75
CA GLN A 55 -3.98 20.40 -16.22
C GLN A 55 -3.43 19.01 -15.98
N ARG A 56 -3.16 18.67 -14.71
CA ARG A 56 -2.81 17.31 -14.32
C ARG A 56 -3.95 16.46 -14.84
N ALA A 57 -3.69 15.78 -15.95
CA ALA A 57 -4.68 14.99 -16.64
C ALA A 57 -5.15 13.95 -15.64
N ILE A 58 -6.40 14.11 -15.17
CA ILE A 58 -7.05 13.13 -14.31
C ILE A 58 -6.92 11.80 -15.06
N PRO A 59 -6.29 10.77 -14.46
CA PRO A 59 -6.13 9.50 -15.13
C PRO A 59 -7.52 9.01 -15.53
N SER A 60 -7.72 8.80 -16.83
CA SER A 60 -9.02 8.35 -17.33
C SER A 60 -9.40 7.04 -16.64
N PRO A 61 -10.69 6.83 -16.28
CA PRO A 61 -11.14 5.64 -15.58
C PRO A 61 -10.84 4.33 -16.35
N LEU A 62 -10.58 4.43 -17.66
CA LEU A 62 -10.13 3.32 -18.49
C LEU A 62 -8.71 2.84 -18.14
N LYS A 63 -7.81 3.73 -17.69
CA LYS A 63 -6.47 3.35 -17.23
C LYS A 63 -6.55 2.66 -15.86
N ALA A 64 -7.48 3.11 -15.02
CA ALA A 64 -7.75 2.52 -13.72
C ALA A 64 -8.20 1.06 -13.82
N SER A 65 -9.19 0.79 -14.68
CA SER A 65 -9.73 -0.56 -14.88
C SER A 65 -8.68 -1.50 -15.48
N GLY A 66 -7.81 -1.01 -16.36
CA GLY A 66 -6.68 -1.77 -16.89
C GLY A 66 -5.71 -2.23 -15.80
N LEU A 67 -5.35 -1.35 -14.86
CA LEU A 67 -4.50 -1.69 -13.71
C LEU A 67 -5.18 -2.70 -12.79
N LEU A 68 -6.49 -2.54 -12.54
CA LEU A 68 -7.26 -3.45 -11.70
C LEU A 68 -7.35 -4.86 -12.32
N ALA A 69 -7.60 -4.94 -13.63
CA ALA A 69 -7.66 -6.19 -14.37
C ALA A 69 -6.29 -6.90 -14.40
N GLY A 70 -5.21 -6.15 -14.55
CA GLY A 70 -3.85 -6.69 -14.47
C GLY A 70 -3.47 -7.17 -13.06
N PHE A 71 -4.08 -6.59 -12.02
CA PHE A 71 -3.83 -6.97 -10.63
C PHE A 71 -4.63 -8.21 -10.18
N LEU A 72 -5.81 -8.45 -10.76
CA LEU A 72 -6.67 -9.58 -10.39
C LEU A 72 -6.00 -10.98 -10.38
N PRO A 73 -5.12 -11.35 -11.33
CA PRO A 73 -4.43 -12.64 -11.30
C PRO A 73 -3.27 -12.70 -10.29
N ILE A 74 -2.82 -11.56 -9.75
CA ILE A 74 -1.62 -11.50 -8.90
C ILE A 74 -1.86 -12.20 -7.54
N PRO A 75 -2.94 -11.91 -6.76
CA PRO A 75 -3.17 -12.58 -5.47
C PRO A 75 -3.33 -14.11 -5.56
N PRO A 76 -4.07 -14.69 -6.53
CA PRO A 76 -4.13 -16.14 -6.71
C PRO A 76 -2.77 -16.75 -7.00
N VAL A 77 -1.98 -16.14 -7.91
CA VAL A 77 -0.65 -16.65 -8.26
C VAL A 77 0.31 -16.57 -7.08
N LEU A 78 0.34 -15.45 -6.37
CA LEU A 78 1.17 -15.30 -5.16
C LEU A 78 0.79 -16.31 -4.07
N SER A 79 -0.50 -16.52 -3.83
CA SER A 79 -0.95 -17.49 -2.83
C SER A 79 -0.53 -18.91 -3.18
N VAL A 80 -0.66 -19.31 -4.46
CA VAL A 80 -0.17 -20.62 -4.93
C VAL A 80 1.33 -20.77 -4.68
N ILE A 81 2.13 -19.76 -5.01
CA ILE A 81 3.58 -19.81 -4.82
C ILE A 81 3.91 -19.90 -3.32
N TYR A 82 3.28 -19.07 -2.48
CA TYR A 82 3.51 -19.10 -1.02
C TYR A 82 3.16 -20.45 -0.43
N LEU A 83 1.99 -21.01 -0.75
CA LEU A 83 1.59 -22.31 -0.20
C LEU A 83 2.45 -23.45 -0.73
N ALA A 84 2.84 -23.44 -2.01
CA ALA A 84 3.69 -24.46 -2.59
C ALA A 84 5.09 -24.44 -1.96
N CYS A 85 5.72 -23.27 -1.86
CA CYS A 85 7.03 -23.10 -1.22
C CYS A 85 6.99 -23.45 0.27
N GLY A 86 5.98 -22.95 0.99
CA GLY A 86 5.80 -23.23 2.41
C GLY A 86 5.57 -24.71 2.70
N HIS A 87 4.72 -25.38 1.92
CA HIS A 87 4.51 -26.82 2.05
C HIS A 87 5.80 -27.60 1.76
N ALA A 88 6.52 -27.26 0.69
CA ALA A 88 7.78 -27.92 0.36
C ALA A 88 8.81 -27.77 1.49
N ALA A 89 8.93 -26.57 2.08
CA ALA A 89 9.82 -26.30 3.20
C ALA A 89 9.40 -27.09 4.46
N LEU A 90 8.11 -27.11 4.81
CA LEU A 90 7.60 -27.89 5.94
C LEU A 90 7.78 -29.38 5.75
N ARG A 91 7.60 -29.88 4.52
CA ARG A 91 7.84 -31.28 4.17
C ARG A 91 9.31 -31.67 4.27
N ALA A 92 10.22 -30.77 3.93
CA ALA A 92 11.65 -30.98 4.13
C ALA A 92 12.02 -30.98 5.63
N ALA A 93 11.40 -30.11 6.44
CA ALA A 93 11.66 -30.01 7.87
C ALA A 93 11.05 -31.15 8.69
N HIS A 94 9.82 -31.58 8.34
CA HIS A 94 9.06 -32.59 9.09
C HIS A 94 8.44 -33.65 8.16
N PRO A 95 9.27 -34.52 7.54
CA PRO A 95 8.81 -35.47 6.53
C PRO A 95 7.81 -36.50 7.07
N ALA A 96 7.87 -36.84 8.36
CA ALA A 96 6.92 -37.77 8.99
C ALA A 96 5.48 -37.24 9.02
N HIS A 97 5.31 -35.94 9.21
CA HIS A 97 3.97 -35.30 9.32
C HIS A 97 3.42 -34.83 7.98
N TYR A 98 4.27 -34.35 7.07
CA TYR A 98 3.82 -33.77 5.80
C TYR A 98 4.13 -34.62 4.57
N GLY A 99 4.82 -35.76 4.74
CA GLY A 99 5.30 -36.59 3.62
C GLY A 99 4.21 -37.24 2.78
N HIS A 100 3.00 -37.42 3.35
CA HIS A 100 1.88 -38.14 2.74
C HIS A 100 0.87 -37.21 2.03
N VAL A 101 0.92 -35.90 2.27
CA VAL A 101 -0.02 -34.95 1.65
C VAL A 101 0.51 -34.50 0.29
N PRO A 102 -0.26 -34.61 -0.80
CA PRO A 102 0.20 -34.19 -2.12
C PRO A 102 0.25 -32.66 -2.22
N LEU A 103 1.33 -32.13 -2.82
CA LEU A 103 1.53 -30.69 -3.07
C LEU A 103 0.38 -30.06 -3.89
N THR A 104 -0.27 -30.85 -4.75
CA THR A 104 -1.41 -30.42 -5.57
C THR A 104 -2.60 -29.99 -4.71
N SER A 105 -2.78 -30.59 -3.52
CA SER A 105 -3.83 -30.20 -2.57
C SER A 105 -3.59 -28.79 -2.04
N SER A 106 -2.33 -28.48 -1.67
CA SER A 106 -1.94 -27.14 -1.21
C SER A 106 -2.00 -26.10 -2.31
N VAL A 107 -1.61 -26.44 -3.54
CA VAL A 107 -1.75 -25.52 -4.68
C VAL A 107 -3.22 -25.15 -4.92
N ARG A 108 -4.14 -26.13 -4.83
CA ARG A 108 -5.58 -25.88 -4.96
C ARG A 108 -6.11 -24.99 -3.84
N ALA A 109 -5.71 -25.26 -2.59
CA ALA A 109 -6.07 -24.42 -1.45
C ALA A 109 -5.58 -22.98 -1.65
N GLY A 110 -4.31 -22.80 -2.03
CA GLY A 110 -3.75 -21.47 -2.30
C GLY A 110 -4.50 -20.75 -3.43
N ALA A 111 -4.80 -21.44 -4.53
CA ALA A 111 -5.54 -20.86 -5.65
C ALA A 111 -6.94 -20.36 -5.23
N VAL A 112 -7.68 -21.17 -4.48
CA VAL A 112 -9.03 -20.82 -4.01
C VAL A 112 -8.96 -19.67 -2.99
N GLY A 113 -8.10 -19.78 -1.98
CA GLY A 113 -7.95 -18.72 -0.99
C GLY A 113 -7.46 -17.41 -1.59
N GLY A 114 -6.61 -17.47 -2.62
CA GLY A 114 -6.10 -16.29 -3.31
C GLY A 114 -7.16 -15.64 -4.20
N ALA A 115 -8.01 -16.45 -4.85
CA ALA A 115 -9.16 -15.96 -5.61
C ALA A 115 -10.20 -15.27 -4.70
N VAL A 116 -10.46 -15.82 -3.51
CA VAL A 116 -11.37 -15.21 -2.52
C VAL A 116 -10.83 -13.86 -2.04
N LEU A 117 -9.52 -13.75 -1.81
CA LEU A 117 -8.89 -12.49 -1.38
C LEU A 117 -8.66 -11.49 -2.52
N ALA A 118 -8.63 -11.93 -3.77
CA ALA A 118 -8.36 -11.05 -4.91
C ALA A 118 -9.38 -9.92 -5.02
N VAL A 119 -10.67 -10.20 -4.80
CA VAL A 119 -11.76 -9.21 -4.88
C VAL A 119 -11.64 -8.12 -3.79
N PRO A 120 -11.61 -8.45 -2.49
CA PRO A 120 -11.47 -7.42 -1.46
C PRO A 120 -10.13 -6.68 -1.55
N LEU A 121 -9.05 -7.35 -1.98
CA LEU A 121 -7.77 -6.67 -2.17
C LEU A 121 -7.78 -5.69 -3.35
N ALA A 122 -8.38 -6.09 -4.48
CA ALA A 122 -8.54 -5.21 -5.63
C ALA A 122 -9.41 -4.00 -5.25
N LEU A 123 -10.49 -4.21 -4.48
CA LEU A 123 -11.32 -3.12 -3.97
C LEU A 123 -10.54 -2.18 -3.03
N PHE A 124 -9.74 -2.74 -2.12
CA PHE A 124 -8.90 -1.96 -1.21
C PHE A 124 -7.85 -1.14 -1.96
N LEU A 125 -7.17 -1.75 -2.93
CA LEU A 125 -6.23 -1.06 -3.83
C LEU A 125 -6.93 0.01 -4.64
N TYR A 126 -8.14 -0.23 -5.13
CA TYR A 126 -8.93 0.77 -5.82
C TYR A 126 -9.18 1.99 -4.91
N ILE A 127 -9.59 1.78 -3.66
CA ILE A 127 -9.81 2.87 -2.71
C ILE A 127 -8.51 3.63 -2.40
N LEU A 128 -7.38 2.93 -2.28
CA LEU A 128 -6.07 3.57 -2.01
C LEU A 128 -5.52 4.34 -3.21
N LEU A 129 -5.65 3.79 -4.42
CA LEU A 129 -5.06 4.37 -5.63
C LEU A 129 -5.90 5.52 -6.20
N PHE A 130 -7.20 5.54 -5.91
CA PHE A 130 -8.11 6.61 -6.30
C PHE A 130 -8.43 7.48 -5.09
N PRO A 131 -7.65 8.55 -4.84
CA PRO A 131 -7.98 9.49 -3.79
C PRO A 131 -9.39 10.03 -4.04
N THR A 132 -10.30 9.75 -3.10
CA THR A 132 -11.69 10.21 -3.15
C THR A 132 -11.81 11.70 -2.86
N LYS A 133 -10.73 12.32 -2.35
CA LYS A 133 -10.69 13.74 -2.09
C LYS A 133 -10.44 14.50 -3.41
N PRO A 134 -11.37 15.37 -3.84
CA PRO A 134 -11.10 16.27 -4.94
C PRO A 134 -9.85 17.11 -4.61
N PRO A 135 -9.05 17.51 -5.61
CA PRO A 135 -7.93 18.40 -5.36
C PRO A 135 -8.46 19.66 -4.66
N ASP A 136 -8.03 19.90 -3.43
CA ASP A 136 -8.34 21.15 -2.75
C ASP A 136 -7.80 22.30 -3.62
N PRO A 137 -8.56 23.40 -3.78
CA PRO A 137 -8.10 24.55 -4.53
C PRO A 137 -6.79 25.03 -3.88
N GLU A 138 -5.69 24.93 -4.63
CA GLU A 138 -4.31 25.17 -4.16
C GLU A 138 -4.26 26.37 -3.21
N ASP A 139 -4.05 26.10 -1.92
CA ASP A 139 -3.74 27.13 -0.94
C ASP A 139 -2.33 27.59 -1.27
N PHE A 140 -2.25 28.76 -1.89
CA PHE A 140 -1.05 29.35 -2.47
C PHE A 140 0.01 29.75 -1.42
N PHE A 141 -0.20 29.36 -0.15
CA PHE A 141 0.54 29.81 1.02
C PHE A 141 1.29 28.68 1.76
N ASP A 142 1.21 27.42 1.32
CA ASP A 142 1.87 26.27 1.98
C ASP A 142 3.32 26.02 1.52
N ASP A 143 4.01 27.02 0.98
CA ASP A 143 5.28 26.83 0.24
C ASP A 143 6.55 26.63 1.11
N ASP A 144 6.46 26.65 2.45
CA ASP A 144 7.67 26.73 3.30
C ASP A 144 7.78 25.69 4.46
N GLU A 145 6.96 24.64 4.53
CA GLU A 145 7.23 23.57 5.51
C GLU A 145 8.18 22.50 4.93
N ASP A 146 9.46 22.58 5.34
CA ASP A 146 10.52 21.60 5.10
C ASP A 146 10.03 20.16 5.32
N THR A 147 9.64 19.53 4.22
CA THR A 147 8.69 18.43 4.21
C THR A 147 9.41 17.10 4.39
N VAL A 148 9.83 16.79 5.61
CA VAL A 148 10.30 15.43 5.97
C VAL A 148 9.12 14.43 5.99
N TRP A 149 7.90 14.94 6.18
CA TRP A 149 6.65 14.19 6.23
C TRP A 149 6.32 13.35 4.97
N PRO A 150 6.40 13.85 3.73
CA PRO A 150 6.14 13.05 2.53
C PRO A 150 7.11 11.89 2.39
N LEU A 151 8.35 12.02 2.86
CA LEU A 151 9.31 10.94 2.83
C LEU A 151 8.88 9.79 3.77
N VAL A 152 8.54 10.12 5.01
CA VAL A 152 8.09 9.14 6.02
C VAL A 152 6.77 8.49 5.61
N LEU A 153 5.83 9.27 5.06
CA LEU A 153 4.55 8.75 4.57
C LEU A 153 4.75 7.83 3.37
N ASN A 154 5.64 8.16 2.44
CA ASN A 154 5.95 7.31 1.29
C ASN A 154 6.60 5.98 1.73
N TYR A 155 7.64 6.03 2.58
CA TYR A 155 8.27 4.81 3.10
C TYR A 155 7.35 3.98 3.99
N GLY A 156 6.54 4.64 4.82
CA GLY A 156 5.52 3.99 5.64
C GLY A 156 4.50 3.25 4.79
N THR A 157 4.06 3.84 3.67
CA THR A 157 3.15 3.19 2.72
C THR A 157 3.76 1.92 2.14
N TYR A 158 5.04 1.96 1.73
CA TYR A 158 5.72 0.76 1.23
C TYR A 158 5.86 -0.34 2.30
N ALA A 159 6.19 0.04 3.54
CA ALA A 159 6.28 -0.90 4.66
C ALA A 159 4.92 -1.54 4.97
N ILE A 160 3.85 -0.75 5.00
CA ILE A 160 2.48 -1.24 5.18
C ILE A 160 2.10 -2.20 4.05
N CYS A 161 2.38 -1.84 2.79
CA CYS A 161 2.15 -2.72 1.65
C CYS A 161 2.91 -4.04 1.78
N ALA A 162 4.18 -4.01 2.19
CA ALA A 162 4.97 -5.23 2.41
C ALA A 162 4.38 -6.12 3.51
N ILE A 163 3.99 -5.53 4.64
CA ILE A 163 3.34 -6.26 5.75
C ILE A 163 1.99 -6.84 5.31
N LEU A 164 1.18 -6.08 4.59
CA LEU A 164 -0.09 -6.57 4.05
C LEU A 164 0.13 -7.74 3.08
N THR A 165 1.18 -7.69 2.26
CA THR A 165 1.52 -8.76 1.33
C THR A 165 1.94 -10.04 2.07
N LEU A 166 2.69 -9.90 3.17
CA LEU A 166 3.05 -11.01 4.07
C LEU A 166 1.82 -11.65 4.72
N LEU A 167 0.93 -10.82 5.27
CA LEU A 167 -0.30 -11.28 5.92
C LEU A 167 -1.27 -11.90 4.92
N LEU A 168 -1.25 -11.47 3.66
CA LEU A 168 -2.09 -12.04 2.63
C LEU A 168 -1.77 -13.52 2.38
N GLY A 169 -0.48 -13.89 2.40
CA GLY A 169 -0.08 -15.29 2.21
C GLY A 169 -0.60 -16.22 3.30
N SER A 170 -0.57 -15.79 4.57
CA SER A 170 -1.03 -16.59 5.70
C SER A 170 -2.56 -16.73 5.74
N ILE A 171 -3.28 -15.63 5.54
CA ILE A 171 -4.75 -15.61 5.55
C ILE A 171 -5.30 -16.40 4.35
N SER A 172 -4.68 -16.26 3.19
CA SER A 172 -5.09 -16.95 1.97
C SER A 172 -5.01 -18.47 2.11
N GLY A 173 -3.93 -18.98 2.69
CA GLY A 173 -3.76 -20.42 2.93
C GLY A 173 -4.86 -21.01 3.80
N ALA A 174 -5.15 -20.37 4.94
CA ALA A 174 -6.20 -20.81 5.85
C ALA A 174 -7.59 -20.76 5.19
N LEU A 175 -7.94 -19.65 4.53
CA LEU A 175 -9.21 -19.51 3.81
C LEU A 175 -9.38 -20.58 2.73
N GLY A 176 -8.33 -20.84 1.97
CA GLY A 176 -8.31 -21.90 0.96
C GLY A 176 -8.71 -23.26 1.51
N THR A 177 -8.12 -23.67 2.64
CA THR A 177 -8.43 -24.96 3.27
C THR A 177 -9.84 -25.05 3.85
N VAL A 178 -10.44 -23.93 4.26
CA VAL A 178 -11.83 -23.89 4.76
C VAL A 178 -12.83 -24.02 3.60
N CYS A 179 -12.51 -23.47 2.43
CA CYS A 179 -13.39 -23.47 1.27
C CYS A 179 -13.38 -24.78 0.47
N LEU A 180 -12.44 -25.68 0.71
CA LEU A 180 -12.33 -26.96 -0.01
C LEU A 180 -12.77 -28.15 0.87
N PRO A 181 -13.39 -29.18 0.28
CA PRO A 181 -13.85 -30.36 1.02
C PRO A 181 -12.68 -31.20 1.58
N SER A 182 -12.84 -31.62 2.83
CA SER A 182 -11.80 -32.02 3.81
C SER A 182 -11.13 -33.39 3.61
N ASN A 183 -11.27 -34.04 2.47
CA ASN A 183 -10.92 -35.46 2.39
C ASN A 183 -9.39 -35.73 2.37
N ILE A 184 -8.56 -34.76 1.94
CA ILE A 184 -7.07 -34.88 1.86
C ILE A 184 -6.41 -33.50 1.95
N MET A 185 -6.79 -32.68 2.94
CA MET A 185 -6.25 -31.33 3.11
C MET A 185 -5.55 -31.16 4.45
N LEU A 186 -4.50 -30.35 4.44
CA LEU A 186 -3.87 -29.83 5.65
C LEU A 186 -4.92 -29.16 6.54
N SER A 187 -4.70 -29.21 7.85
CA SER A 187 -5.48 -28.38 8.77
C SER A 187 -5.29 -26.90 8.43
N ALA A 188 -6.30 -26.07 8.69
CA ALA A 188 -6.22 -24.63 8.47
C ALA A 188 -5.02 -23.99 9.19
N ALA A 189 -4.65 -24.51 10.37
CA ALA A 189 -3.48 -24.08 11.11
C ALA A 189 -2.16 -24.41 10.39
N GLU A 190 -2.06 -25.59 9.80
CA GLU A 190 -0.87 -26.02 9.06
C GLU A 190 -0.73 -25.28 7.73
N ALA A 191 -1.85 -25.02 7.06
CA ALA A 191 -1.87 -24.21 5.85
C ALA A 191 -1.50 -22.75 6.15
N ALA A 192 -1.93 -22.20 7.28
CA ALA A 192 -1.50 -20.88 7.73
C ALA A 192 0.01 -20.84 8.02
N ALA A 193 0.54 -21.85 8.73
CA ALA A 193 1.98 -21.95 8.99
C ALA A 193 2.79 -22.08 7.69
N ALA A 194 2.33 -22.90 6.74
CA ALA A 194 2.91 -23.00 5.41
C ALA A 194 2.90 -21.64 4.69
N GLY A 195 1.76 -20.93 4.74
CA GLY A 195 1.64 -19.58 4.18
C GLY A 195 2.64 -18.58 4.79
N ILE A 196 2.81 -18.58 6.12
CA ILE A 196 3.78 -17.71 6.81
C ILE A 196 5.22 -18.04 6.39
N VAL A 197 5.59 -19.32 6.34
CA VAL A 197 6.93 -19.76 5.93
C VAL A 197 7.20 -19.41 4.47
N GLY A 198 6.24 -19.64 3.57
CA GLY A 198 6.38 -19.27 2.17
C GLY A 198 6.51 -17.76 1.98
N ALA A 199 5.71 -16.97 2.71
CA ALA A 199 5.75 -15.52 2.66
C ALA A 199 7.08 -14.96 3.20
N SER A 200 7.62 -15.52 4.29
CA SER A 200 8.90 -15.07 4.85
C SER A 200 10.08 -15.36 3.92
N ILE A 201 10.09 -16.52 3.26
CA ILE A 201 11.13 -16.87 2.27
C ILE A 201 11.12 -15.88 1.11
N ILE A 202 9.95 -15.62 0.53
CA ILE A 202 9.85 -14.73 -0.64
C ILE A 202 10.12 -13.28 -0.25
N CYS A 203 9.60 -12.81 0.88
CA CYS A 203 9.87 -11.46 1.37
C CYS A 203 11.35 -11.26 1.68
N GLY A 204 12.01 -12.25 2.31
CA GLY A 204 13.45 -12.24 2.52
C GLY A 204 14.24 -12.21 1.20
N GLY A 205 13.82 -13.01 0.22
CA GLY A 205 14.41 -13.00 -1.13
C GLY A 205 14.26 -11.66 -1.84
N LEU A 206 13.07 -11.06 -1.81
CA LEU A 206 12.80 -9.74 -2.39
C LEU A 206 13.61 -8.63 -1.70
N ALA A 207 13.69 -8.67 -0.36
CA ALA A 207 14.50 -7.72 0.40
C ALA A 207 15.98 -7.81 0.01
N MET A 208 16.52 -9.02 -0.12
CA MET A 208 17.90 -9.24 -0.58
C MET A 208 18.14 -8.69 -1.99
N VAL A 209 17.21 -8.93 -2.93
CA VAL A 209 17.31 -8.39 -4.29
C VAL A 209 17.24 -6.86 -4.28
N ALA A 210 16.38 -6.27 -3.45
CA ALA A 210 16.27 -4.82 -3.31
C ALA A 210 17.56 -4.18 -2.75
N VAL A 211 18.13 -4.78 -1.71
CA VAL A 211 19.43 -4.33 -1.15
C VAL A 211 20.52 -4.44 -2.21
N PHE A 212 20.58 -5.54 -2.95
CA PHE A 212 21.58 -5.72 -3.99
C PHE A 212 21.45 -4.70 -5.14
N ALA A 213 20.23 -4.47 -5.61
CA ALA A 213 19.95 -3.45 -6.62
C ALA A 213 20.33 -2.03 -6.13
N PHE A 214 20.08 -1.75 -4.84
CA PHE A 214 20.46 -0.48 -4.22
C PHE A 214 21.98 -0.31 -4.15
N VAL A 215 22.73 -1.35 -3.79
CA VAL A 215 24.21 -1.31 -3.80
C VAL A 215 24.75 -1.06 -5.21
N ILE A 216 24.24 -1.76 -6.22
CA ILE A 216 24.63 -1.52 -7.63
C ILE A 216 24.34 -0.08 -8.04
N TRP A 217 23.18 0.43 -7.65
CA TRP A 217 22.80 1.81 -7.92
C TRP A 217 23.76 2.81 -7.26
N LEU A 218 24.14 2.58 -6.00
CA LEU A 218 25.13 3.42 -5.32
C LEU A 218 26.50 3.37 -5.99
N ASP A 219 26.94 2.19 -6.43
CA ASP A 219 28.20 2.03 -7.17
C ASP A 219 28.16 2.76 -8.52
N PHE A 220 27.01 2.74 -9.19
CA PHE A 220 26.82 3.50 -10.44
C PHE A 220 26.86 5.02 -10.21
N LEU A 221 26.31 5.50 -9.09
CA LEU A 221 26.34 6.92 -8.73
C LEU A 221 27.70 7.40 -8.23
N ARG A 222 28.61 6.48 -7.88
CA ARG A 222 29.94 6.85 -7.39
C ARG A 222 30.70 7.59 -8.51
N PRO A 223 31.06 8.88 -8.32
CA PRO A 223 31.84 9.61 -9.31
C PRO A 223 33.14 8.84 -9.56
N LYS A 224 33.44 8.55 -10.83
CA LYS A 224 34.77 8.07 -11.20
C LYS A 224 35.73 9.21 -10.91
N SER A 225 36.43 9.14 -9.78
CA SER A 225 37.51 10.08 -9.47
C SER A 225 38.45 10.06 -10.66
N ALA A 226 38.58 11.21 -11.33
CA ALA A 226 39.48 11.35 -12.47
C ALA A 226 40.87 10.92 -12.01
N THR A 227 41.39 9.85 -12.62
CA THR A 227 42.74 9.38 -12.39
C THR A 227 43.67 10.56 -12.69
N PRO A 228 44.47 11.05 -11.74
CA PRO A 228 45.37 12.15 -12.01
C PRO A 228 46.32 11.71 -13.13
N THR A 229 46.21 12.36 -14.29
CA THR A 229 47.18 12.22 -15.38
C THR A 229 48.50 12.75 -14.84
N THR A 230 49.38 11.84 -14.45
CA THR A 230 50.79 12.15 -14.24
C THR A 230 51.41 12.46 -15.60
N ASP A 231 51.24 13.71 -16.01
CA ASP A 231 52.05 14.30 -17.08
C ASP A 231 53.49 14.29 -16.56
N SER A 232 54.25 13.32 -17.05
CA SER A 232 55.67 13.16 -16.75
C SER A 232 56.45 14.17 -17.59
N LEU A 233 57.20 15.01 -16.88
CA LEU A 233 58.23 15.90 -17.39
C LEU A 233 59.35 15.14 -18.11
#